data_AF-A0A969ZW41-F1
#
_entry.id   AF-A0A969ZW41-F1
#
_cell.length_a   1.000
_cell.length_b   1.000
_cell.length_c   1.000
_cell.angle_alpha   90.00
_cell.angle_beta   90.00
_cell.angle_gamma   90.00
#
_symmetry.space_group_name_H-M   'P 1'
#
loop_
_entity.id
_entity.type
_entity.pdbx_description
1 polymer ?
#
loop_
_entity_poly.entity_id
_entity_poly.type
_entity_poly.pdbx_seq_one_letter_code
_entity_poly.pdbx_strand_id
1 'polypeptide(L)'
;MPGSMIAIFVIIVAIVLFLSLLFSFVPVGLWISAAAAGVRVGIITLVGMRLRRVTPSRIVNPLIKAQKAGLDVSINQLEAHYLAGGNVDKVVNALIAAQRANIPLGFERAAAIDLAGRDVLEAVQMSVNPKVIETPIIASIAKDGIELKAKARVTVRANIDRLVGGAGEQTIIARVGEGVVTTFGSAESHKEILENPDAIS
;
A
#
# COMPACT_ATOMS: atom_id res chain seq x y z
N MET A 1 23.72 14.42 60.31
CA MET A 1 23.82 14.57 58.84
C MET A 1 23.00 13.54 58.02
N PRO A 2 21.69 13.30 58.30
CA PRO A 2 20.83 12.53 57.40
C PRO A 2 19.99 13.40 56.44
N GLY A 3 19.68 14.65 56.81
CA GLY A 3 18.83 15.55 56.01
C GLY A 3 19.45 15.99 54.68
N SER A 4 20.78 16.15 54.61
CA SER A 4 21.49 16.49 53.38
C SER A 4 21.51 15.34 52.36
N MET A 5 21.61 14.09 52.82
CA MET A 5 21.54 12.92 51.94
C MET A 5 20.14 12.72 51.36
N ILE A 6 19.10 12.98 52.16
CA ILE A 6 17.70 12.94 51.69
C ILE A 6 17.47 14.03 50.63
N ALA A 7 17.93 15.25 50.86
CA ALA A 7 17.80 16.35 49.89
C ALA A 7 18.51 16.06 48.56
N ILE A 8 19.74 15.52 48.60
CA ILE A 8 20.48 15.11 47.39
C ILE A 8 19.73 14.01 46.64
N PHE A 9 19.19 13.01 47.36
CA PHE A 9 18.41 11.94 46.76
C PHE A 9 17.14 12.46 46.06
N VAL A 10 16.39 13.36 46.70
CA VAL A 10 15.20 13.98 46.10
C VAL A 10 15.57 14.78 44.84
N ILE A 11 16.67 15.52 44.85
CA ILE A 11 17.14 16.29 43.69
C ILE A 11 17.52 15.36 42.53
N ILE A 12 18.24 14.26 42.81
CA ILE A 12 18.61 13.28 41.78
C ILE A 12 17.35 12.64 41.18
N VAL A 13 16.39 12.24 42.00
CA VAL A 13 15.10 11.67 41.52
C VAL A 13 14.34 12.68 40.67
N ALA A 14 14.29 13.96 41.08
CA ALA A 14 13.66 15.02 40.32
C ALA A 14 14.34 15.24 38.95
N ILE A 15 15.68 15.22 38.90
CA ILE A 15 16.45 15.33 37.66
C ILE A 15 16.18 14.14 36.73
N VAL A 16 16.19 12.91 37.26
CA VAL A 16 15.91 11.70 36.48
C VAL A 16 14.49 11.71 35.93
N LEU A 17 13.49 12.11 36.73
CA LEU A 17 12.11 12.25 36.28
C LEU A 17 11.96 13.34 35.21
N PHE A 18 12.62 14.48 35.40
CA PHE A 18 12.62 15.57 34.42
C PHE A 18 13.26 15.14 33.09
N LEU A 19 14.42 14.50 33.13
CA LEU A 19 15.10 13.96 31.94
C LEU A 19 14.25 12.88 31.26
N SER A 20 13.64 11.97 32.01
CA SER A 20 12.75 10.94 31.48
C SER A 20 11.55 11.56 30.75
N LEU A 21 10.92 12.59 31.32
CA LEU A 21 9.82 13.32 30.70
C LEU A 21 10.27 14.04 29.41
N LEU A 22 11.43 14.69 29.46
CA LEU A 22 12.00 15.42 28.33
C LEU A 22 12.36 14.49 27.17
N PHE A 23 13.04 13.37 27.44
CA PHE A 23 13.38 12.36 26.42
C PHE A 23 12.16 11.57 25.93
N SER A 24 11.11 11.43 26.74
CA SER A 24 9.84 10.85 26.29
C SER A 24 9.14 11.75 25.26
N PHE A 25 9.23 13.08 25.43
CA PHE A 25 8.59 14.05 24.55
C PHE A 25 9.41 14.34 23.28
N VAL A 26 10.73 14.47 23.40
CA VAL A 26 11.64 14.77 22.28
C VAL A 26 12.21 13.47 21.70
N PRO A 27 11.90 13.09 20.45
CA PRO A 27 12.37 11.84 19.85
C PRO A 27 13.82 11.97 19.35
N VAL A 28 14.78 12.14 20.28
CA VAL A 28 16.20 12.35 19.97
C VAL A 28 16.79 11.18 19.18
N GLY A 29 16.44 9.93 19.51
CA GLY A 29 16.93 8.76 18.78
C GLY A 29 16.49 8.76 17.30
N LEU A 30 15.25 9.18 17.03
CA LEU A 30 14.74 9.28 15.66
C LEU A 30 15.43 10.39 14.88
N TRP A 31 15.71 11.52 15.55
CA TRP A 31 16.47 12.62 14.97
C TRP A 31 17.90 12.20 14.59
N ILE A 32 18.60 11.49 15.47
CA ILE A 32 19.94 10.94 15.19
C ILE A 32 19.87 9.98 14.00
N SER A 33 18.85 9.12 13.95
CA SER A 33 18.66 8.15 12.87
C SER A 33 18.43 8.83 11.51
N ALA A 34 17.64 9.91 11.50
CA ALA A 34 17.41 10.73 10.31
C ALA A 34 18.69 11.43 9.85
N ALA A 35 19.43 12.06 10.79
CA ALA A 35 20.69 12.72 10.50
C ALA A 35 21.75 11.76 9.95
N ALA A 36 21.89 10.57 10.55
CA ALA A 36 22.79 9.52 10.09
C ALA A 36 22.41 8.99 8.69
N ALA A 37 21.14 9.06 8.33
CA ALA A 37 20.65 8.72 6.99
C ALA A 37 20.74 9.87 5.97
N GLY A 38 21.28 11.03 6.35
CA GLY A 38 21.37 12.21 5.49
C GLY A 38 20.06 12.99 5.34
N VAL A 39 19.02 12.67 6.11
CA VAL A 39 17.72 13.34 6.08
C VAL A 39 17.71 14.47 7.11
N ARG A 40 17.66 15.71 6.63
CA ARG A 40 17.65 16.90 7.49
C ARG A 40 16.24 17.15 8.05
N VAL A 41 15.95 16.59 9.23
CA VAL A 41 14.72 16.88 9.99
C VAL A 41 15.05 17.71 11.23
N GLY A 42 14.39 18.84 11.40
CA GLY A 42 14.58 19.69 12.58
C GLY A 42 13.95 19.08 13.83
N ILE A 43 14.60 19.25 14.99
CA ILE A 43 14.04 18.84 16.29
C ILE A 43 12.69 19.53 16.55
N ILE A 44 12.58 20.81 16.18
CA ILE A 44 11.33 21.58 16.29
C ILE A 44 10.22 20.95 15.44
N THR A 45 10.54 20.45 14.24
CA THR A 45 9.58 19.76 13.36
C THR A 45 9.07 18.48 14.00
N LEU A 46 9.95 17.68 14.61
CA LEU A 46 9.58 16.43 15.30
C LEU A 46 8.67 16.69 16.52
N VAL A 47 8.93 17.75 17.27
CA VAL A 47 8.07 18.19 18.36
C VAL A 47 6.73 18.70 17.80
N GLY A 48 6.76 19.50 16.73
CA GLY A 48 5.57 19.99 16.05
C GLY A 48 4.68 18.90 15.45
N MET A 49 5.24 17.78 15.02
CA MET A 49 4.49 16.59 14.61
C MET A 49 3.65 16.05 15.78
N ARG A 50 4.26 15.89 16.97
CA ARG A 50 3.52 15.40 18.16
C ARG A 50 2.40 16.34 18.58
N LEU A 51 2.62 17.66 18.52
CA LEU A 51 1.57 18.66 18.80
C LEU A 51 0.39 18.53 17.83
N ARG A 52 0.66 18.23 16.56
CA ARG A 52 -0.35 17.96 15.53
C ARG A 52 -0.93 16.53 15.57
N ARG A 53 -0.65 15.77 16.63
CA ARG A 53 -1.05 14.35 16.81
C ARG A 53 -0.53 13.42 15.69
N VAL A 54 0.59 13.77 15.07
CA VAL A 54 1.30 12.93 14.09
C VAL A 54 2.43 12.20 14.80
N THR A 55 2.48 10.87 14.65
CA THR A 55 3.55 10.05 15.22
C THR A 55 4.83 10.21 14.39
N PRO A 56 5.92 10.82 14.92
CA PRO A 56 7.08 11.19 14.10
C PRO A 56 7.76 9.98 13.42
N SER A 57 7.81 8.83 14.09
CA SER A 57 8.44 7.62 13.53
C SER A 57 7.74 7.10 12.27
N ARG A 58 6.43 7.32 12.14
CA ARG A 58 5.65 6.92 10.95
C ARG A 58 5.89 7.82 9.74
N ILE A 59 6.50 8.99 9.93
CA ILE A 59 6.84 9.91 8.85
C ILE A 59 8.32 9.81 8.51
N VAL A 60 9.18 9.86 9.53
CA VAL A 60 10.64 9.92 9.34
C VAL A 60 11.19 8.60 8.81
N ASN A 61 10.70 7.44 9.26
CA ASN A 61 11.21 6.16 8.77
C ASN A 61 10.91 5.95 7.28
N PRO A 62 9.67 6.18 6.78
CA PRO A 62 9.40 6.18 5.35
C PRO A 62 10.19 7.26 4.59
N LEU A 63 10.35 8.46 5.15
CA LEU A 63 11.14 9.51 4.52
C LEU A 63 12.61 9.10 4.32
N ILE A 64 13.21 8.43 5.30
CA ILE A 64 14.57 7.87 5.18
C ILE A 64 14.63 6.85 4.04
N LYS A 65 13.63 5.96 3.91
CA LYS A 65 13.55 5.01 2.81
C LYS A 65 13.44 5.72 1.45
N ALA A 66 12.58 6.73 1.36
CA ALA A 66 12.38 7.53 0.15
C ALA A 66 13.66 8.23 -0.28
N GLN A 67 14.33 8.96 0.63
CA GLN A 67 15.58 9.65 0.34
C GLN A 67 16.68 8.69 -0.11
N LYS A 68 16.81 7.52 0.55
CA LYS A 68 17.79 6.50 0.17
C LYS A 68 17.49 5.84 -1.18
N ALA A 69 16.24 5.83 -1.60
CA ALA A 69 15.84 5.37 -2.94
C ALA A 69 15.99 6.47 -4.01
N GLY A 70 16.30 7.70 -3.63
CA GLY A 70 16.37 8.84 -4.56
C GLY A 70 14.99 9.35 -4.98
N LEU A 71 13.96 9.13 -4.14
CA LEU A 71 12.63 9.69 -4.34
C LEU A 71 12.57 11.12 -3.78
N ASP A 72 12.07 12.06 -4.57
CA ASP A 72 11.80 13.42 -4.14
C ASP A 72 10.42 13.49 -3.47
N VAL A 73 10.39 13.26 -2.16
CA VAL A 73 9.17 13.32 -1.35
C VAL A 73 9.40 14.20 -0.13
N SER A 74 8.52 15.18 0.04
CA SER A 74 8.62 16.13 1.15
C SER A 74 8.00 15.60 2.44
N ILE A 75 8.51 16.08 3.59
CA ILE A 75 7.91 15.81 4.91
C ILE A 75 6.43 16.21 4.92
N ASN A 76 6.10 17.37 4.35
CA ASN A 76 4.73 17.91 4.34
C ASN A 76 3.77 17.00 3.58
N GLN A 77 4.19 16.42 2.46
CA GLN A 77 3.38 15.45 1.70
C GLN A 77 3.10 14.20 2.52
N LEU A 78 4.12 13.66 3.20
CA LEU A 78 3.96 12.48 4.06
C LEU A 78 3.03 12.76 5.25
N GLU A 79 3.22 13.92 5.90
CA GLU A 79 2.36 14.35 7.01
C GLU A 79 0.92 14.57 6.56
N ALA A 80 0.69 15.23 5.41
CA ALA A 80 -0.63 15.46 4.87
C ALA A 80 -1.35 14.14 4.56
N HIS A 81 -0.65 13.18 3.94
CA HIS A 81 -1.20 11.84 3.68
C HIS A 81 -1.53 11.08 4.97
N TYR A 82 -0.66 11.17 5.98
CA TYR A 82 -0.90 10.57 7.29
C TYR A 82 -2.13 11.17 7.98
N LEU A 83 -2.28 12.50 7.94
CA LEU A 83 -3.41 13.21 8.52
C LEU A 83 -4.72 12.92 7.77
N ALA A 84 -4.65 12.64 6.47
CA ALA A 84 -5.79 12.17 5.66
C ALA A 84 -6.19 10.72 5.99
N GLY A 85 -5.48 10.04 6.89
CA GLY A 85 -5.73 8.65 7.28
C GLY A 85 -5.06 7.60 6.40
N GLY A 86 -4.17 8.02 5.50
CA GLY A 86 -3.43 7.14 4.62
C GLY A 86 -2.22 6.44 5.27
N ASN A 87 -1.74 5.39 4.61
CA ASN A 87 -0.57 4.63 5.01
C ASN A 87 0.69 5.10 4.27
N VAL A 88 1.46 5.96 4.94
CA VAL A 88 2.71 6.53 4.42
C VAL A 88 3.75 5.46 4.06
N ASP A 89 3.89 4.40 4.87
CA ASP A 89 4.90 3.37 4.61
C ASP A 89 4.56 2.56 3.35
N LYS A 90 3.29 2.21 3.15
CA LYS A 90 2.82 1.53 1.94
C LYS A 90 3.07 2.37 0.69
N VAL A 91 2.70 3.65 0.71
CA VAL A 91 2.89 4.57 -0.42
C VAL A 91 4.38 4.69 -0.77
N VAL A 92 5.25 4.92 0.22
CA VAL A 92 6.69 5.01 -0.04
C VAL A 92 7.25 3.70 -0.58
N ASN A 93 6.90 2.54 -0.01
CA ASN A 93 7.36 1.26 -0.52
C ASN A 93 6.89 1.03 -1.98
N ALA A 94 5.67 1.44 -2.32
CA ALA A 94 5.14 1.37 -3.68
C ALA A 94 5.90 2.29 -4.65
N LEU A 95 6.22 3.52 -4.24
CA LEU A 95 7.04 4.45 -5.04
C LEU A 95 8.45 3.89 -5.29
N ILE A 96 9.08 3.28 -4.28
CA ILE A 96 10.40 2.65 -4.43
C ILE A 96 10.31 1.49 -5.43
N ALA A 97 9.28 0.65 -5.32
CA ALA A 97 9.06 -0.45 -6.25
C ALA A 97 8.82 0.06 -7.68
N ALA A 98 8.03 1.13 -7.84
CA ALA A 98 7.72 1.74 -9.13
C ALA A 98 8.98 2.32 -9.78
N GLN A 99 9.80 3.05 -9.02
CA GLN A 99 11.07 3.60 -9.50
C GLN A 99 12.04 2.50 -9.97
N ARG A 100 12.16 1.40 -9.21
CA ARG A 100 13.00 0.25 -9.60
C ARG A 100 12.49 -0.47 -10.83
N ALA A 101 11.18 -0.46 -11.05
CA ALA A 101 10.52 -1.04 -12.21
C ALA A 101 10.39 -0.05 -13.40
N ASN A 102 10.94 1.16 -13.27
CA ASN A 102 10.80 2.24 -14.25
C ASN A 102 9.34 2.58 -14.61
N ILE A 103 8.45 2.51 -13.63
CA ILE A 103 7.02 2.87 -13.76
C ILE A 103 6.84 4.32 -13.29
N PRO A 104 6.26 5.22 -14.12
CA PRO A 104 6.02 6.60 -13.73
C PRO A 104 4.86 6.67 -12.72
N LEU A 105 5.19 6.68 -11.43
CA LEU A 105 4.24 6.84 -10.33
C LEU A 105 4.63 8.02 -9.44
N GLY A 106 3.81 9.07 -9.45
CA GLY A 106 3.98 10.23 -8.55
C GLY A 106 3.37 9.99 -7.17
N PHE A 107 3.86 10.73 -6.17
CA PHE A 107 3.37 10.64 -4.78
C PHE A 107 1.86 10.89 -4.67
N GLU A 108 1.34 11.94 -5.32
CA GLU A 108 -0.09 12.30 -5.26
C GLU A 108 -0.99 11.18 -5.78
N ARG A 109 -0.56 10.49 -6.84
CA ARG A 109 -1.32 9.38 -7.42
C ARG A 109 -1.27 8.14 -6.53
N ALA A 110 -0.09 7.83 -5.99
CA ALA A 110 0.06 6.73 -5.04
C ALA A 110 -0.79 6.99 -3.78
N ALA A 111 -0.80 8.22 -3.27
CA ALA A 111 -1.65 8.64 -2.16
C ALA A 111 -3.14 8.51 -2.50
N ALA A 112 -3.57 8.94 -3.69
CA ALA A 112 -4.96 8.80 -4.13
C ALA A 112 -5.43 7.34 -4.20
N ILE A 113 -4.57 6.43 -4.67
CA ILE A 113 -4.86 4.99 -4.70
C ILE A 113 -5.01 4.43 -3.27
N ASP A 114 -4.10 4.79 -2.37
CA ASP A 114 -4.14 4.34 -0.97
C ASP A 114 -5.40 4.86 -0.25
N LEU A 115 -5.75 6.14 -0.44
CA LEU A 115 -6.97 6.72 0.12
C LEU A 115 -8.26 6.14 -0.48
N ALA A 116 -8.19 5.63 -1.72
CA ALA A 116 -9.29 4.87 -2.33
C ALA A 116 -9.43 3.43 -1.76
N GLY A 117 -8.61 3.06 -0.78
CA GLY A 117 -8.63 1.74 -0.13
C GLY A 117 -8.04 0.62 -0.99
N ARG A 118 -7.22 0.96 -1.99
CA ARG A 118 -6.52 -0.01 -2.85
C ARG A 118 -5.07 -0.15 -2.40
N ASP A 119 -4.51 -1.36 -2.53
CA ASP A 119 -3.09 -1.58 -2.22
C ASP A 119 -2.20 -1.11 -3.39
N VAL A 120 -1.54 0.03 -3.21
CA VAL A 120 -0.66 0.62 -4.21
C VAL A 120 0.55 -0.27 -4.50
N LEU A 121 1.10 -0.94 -3.49
CA LEU A 121 2.29 -1.76 -3.63
C LEU A 121 1.98 -3.01 -4.44
N GLU A 122 0.86 -3.67 -4.12
CA GLU A 122 0.39 -4.82 -4.89
C GLU A 122 0.15 -4.44 -6.35
N ALA A 123 -0.48 -3.30 -6.62
CA ALA A 123 -0.72 -2.86 -7.98
C ALA A 123 0.58 -2.64 -8.77
N VAL A 124 1.59 -2.02 -8.17
CA VAL A 124 2.91 -1.85 -8.79
C VAL A 124 3.55 -3.20 -9.08
N GLN A 125 3.52 -4.13 -8.12
CA GLN A 125 4.07 -5.47 -8.29
C GLN A 125 3.37 -6.24 -9.42
N MET A 126 2.05 -6.17 -9.47
CA MET A 126 1.22 -6.84 -10.48
C MET A 126 1.38 -6.24 -11.89
N SER A 127 1.79 -4.97 -11.99
CA SER A 127 2.13 -4.33 -13.27
C SER A 127 3.41 -4.93 -13.87
N VAL A 128 4.39 -5.24 -13.02
CA VAL A 128 5.69 -5.83 -13.42
C VAL A 128 5.58 -7.34 -13.61
N ASN A 129 4.97 -8.01 -12.64
CA ASN A 129 4.81 -9.45 -12.62
C ASN A 129 3.31 -9.79 -12.60
N PRO A 130 2.71 -10.07 -13.77
CA PRO A 130 1.30 -10.44 -13.86
C PRO A 130 0.96 -11.64 -12.99
N LYS A 131 -0.23 -11.63 -12.42
CA LYS A 131 -0.75 -12.72 -11.58
C LYS A 131 -1.73 -13.56 -12.40
N VAL A 132 -1.69 -14.88 -12.20
CA VAL A 132 -2.70 -15.78 -12.77
C VAL A 132 -3.80 -15.98 -11.73
N ILE A 133 -5.04 -15.67 -12.11
CA ILE A 133 -6.23 -15.91 -11.29
C ILE A 133 -7.04 -17.01 -11.96
N GLU A 134 -7.60 -17.89 -11.15
CA GLU A 134 -8.50 -18.94 -11.63
C GLU A 134 -9.94 -18.59 -11.28
N THR A 135 -10.86 -18.81 -12.23
CA THR A 135 -12.29 -18.70 -11.96
C THR A 135 -12.78 -19.91 -11.16
N PRO A 136 -13.89 -19.80 -10.41
CA PRO A 136 -14.65 -20.97 -10.02
C PRO A 136 -15.13 -21.74 -11.26
N ILE A 137 -15.60 -22.97 -11.06
CA ILE A 137 -16.25 -23.74 -12.13
C ILE A 137 -17.55 -23.02 -12.50
N ILE A 138 -17.64 -22.62 -13.75
CA ILE A 138 -18.83 -21.99 -14.33
C ILE A 138 -19.55 -23.07 -15.14
N ALA A 139 -20.84 -23.25 -14.89
CA ALA A 139 -21.68 -24.21 -15.58
C ALA A 139 -22.79 -23.48 -16.36
N SER A 140 -23.03 -23.89 -17.60
CA SER A 140 -24.13 -23.40 -18.44
C SER A 140 -24.55 -24.49 -19.42
N ILE A 141 -25.75 -24.35 -20.00
CA ILE A 141 -26.37 -25.36 -20.87
C ILE A 141 -26.42 -24.79 -22.30
N ALA A 142 -25.94 -25.55 -23.28
CA ALA A 142 -26.06 -25.20 -24.70
C ALA A 142 -27.50 -25.44 -25.22
N LYS A 143 -27.85 -24.93 -26.40
CA LYS A 143 -29.22 -25.04 -26.94
C LYS A 143 -29.66 -26.49 -27.18
N ASP A 144 -28.71 -27.41 -27.37
CA ASP A 144 -28.96 -28.86 -27.46
C ASP A 144 -29.22 -29.54 -26.11
N GLY A 145 -29.24 -28.78 -25.00
CA GLY A 145 -29.60 -29.26 -23.67
C GLY A 145 -28.46 -29.91 -22.89
N ILE A 146 -27.22 -29.84 -23.39
CA ILE A 146 -26.05 -30.44 -22.72
C ILE A 146 -25.35 -29.41 -21.82
N GLU A 147 -25.08 -29.82 -20.59
CA GLU A 147 -24.35 -29.00 -19.61
C GLU A 147 -22.85 -29.01 -19.92
N LEU A 148 -22.27 -27.82 -20.04
CA LEU A 148 -20.85 -27.58 -20.16
C LEU A 148 -20.32 -26.91 -18.89
N LYS A 149 -19.14 -27.37 -18.45
CA LYS A 149 -18.43 -26.81 -17.30
C LYS A 149 -17.07 -26.31 -17.74
N ALA A 150 -16.79 -25.05 -17.45
CA ALA A 150 -15.51 -24.42 -17.76
C ALA A 150 -14.85 -23.85 -16.51
N LYS A 151 -13.51 -23.87 -16.55
CA LYS A 151 -12.65 -23.20 -15.59
C LYS A 151 -11.59 -22.43 -16.39
N ALA A 152 -11.55 -21.11 -16.22
CA ALA A 152 -10.61 -20.25 -16.92
C ALA A 152 -9.44 -19.86 -16.01
N ARG A 153 -8.24 -19.77 -16.60
CA ARG A 153 -7.05 -19.21 -15.96
C ARG A 153 -6.71 -17.92 -16.67
N VAL A 154 -6.90 -16.78 -16.01
CA VAL A 154 -6.74 -15.46 -16.60
C VAL A 154 -5.50 -14.81 -16.01
N THR A 155 -4.60 -14.37 -16.89
CA THR A 155 -3.44 -13.58 -16.48
C THR A 155 -3.86 -12.12 -16.41
N VAL A 156 -3.78 -11.54 -15.23
CA VAL A 156 -4.17 -10.16 -14.95
C VAL A 156 -2.93 -9.32 -14.69
N ARG A 157 -2.92 -8.11 -15.28
CA ARG A 157 -1.90 -7.09 -15.07
C ARG A 157 -2.59 -5.82 -14.59
N ALA A 158 -2.04 -5.19 -13.56
CA ALA A 158 -2.55 -3.91 -13.10
C ALA A 158 -2.17 -2.79 -14.09
N ASN A 159 -3.15 -1.96 -14.44
CA ASN A 159 -2.89 -0.69 -15.09
C ASN A 159 -2.91 0.41 -14.02
N ILE A 160 -1.72 0.90 -13.64
CA ILE A 160 -1.55 1.94 -12.62
C ILE A 160 -2.31 3.22 -13.00
N ASP A 161 -2.44 3.50 -14.30
CA ASP A 161 -3.11 4.72 -14.73
C ASP A 161 -4.61 4.72 -14.46
N ARG A 162 -5.23 3.54 -14.46
CA ARG A 162 -6.69 3.36 -14.35
C ARG A 162 -7.09 2.56 -13.11
N LEU A 163 -6.23 2.55 -12.09
CA LEU A 163 -6.46 1.73 -10.91
C LEU A 163 -7.58 2.27 -10.01
N VAL A 164 -7.67 3.60 -9.88
CA VAL A 164 -8.77 4.25 -9.13
C VAL A 164 -10.03 4.18 -9.98
N GLY A 165 -11.04 3.47 -9.49
CA GLY A 165 -12.29 3.18 -10.24
C GLY A 165 -12.19 2.02 -11.23
N GLY A 166 -11.06 1.33 -11.30
CA GLY A 166 -10.88 0.14 -12.14
C GLY A 166 -11.57 -1.12 -11.57
N ALA A 167 -11.68 -2.14 -12.42
CA ALA A 167 -12.22 -3.45 -12.04
C ALA A 167 -11.28 -4.15 -11.04
N GLY A 168 -11.85 -4.69 -9.95
CA GLY A 168 -11.13 -5.56 -9.02
C GLY A 168 -11.07 -7.00 -9.54
N GLU A 169 -10.30 -7.86 -8.87
CA GLU A 169 -10.20 -9.29 -9.22
C GLU A 169 -11.59 -9.96 -9.29
N GLN A 170 -12.46 -9.70 -8.31
CA GLN A 170 -13.83 -10.22 -8.30
C GLN A 170 -14.66 -9.76 -9.49
N THR A 171 -14.51 -8.49 -9.89
CA THR A 171 -15.21 -7.94 -11.07
C THR A 171 -14.71 -8.59 -12.36
N ILE A 172 -13.41 -8.88 -12.45
CA ILE A 172 -12.81 -9.59 -13.60
C ILE A 172 -13.36 -11.02 -13.66
N ILE A 173 -13.37 -11.75 -12.53
CA ILE A 173 -13.92 -13.11 -12.47
C ILE A 173 -15.40 -13.12 -12.87
N ALA A 174 -16.19 -12.15 -12.40
CA ALA A 174 -17.60 -12.05 -12.75
C ALA A 174 -17.81 -11.81 -14.25
N ARG A 175 -17.04 -10.92 -14.88
CA ARG A 175 -17.12 -10.68 -16.33
C ARG A 175 -16.71 -11.87 -17.17
N VAL A 176 -15.67 -12.60 -16.75
CA VAL A 176 -15.28 -13.86 -17.41
C VAL A 176 -16.39 -14.89 -17.27
N GLY A 177 -17.01 -14.98 -16.09
CA GLY A 177 -18.18 -15.83 -15.86
C GLY A 177 -19.36 -15.48 -16.77
N GLU A 178 -19.67 -14.19 -16.92
CA GLU A 178 -20.69 -13.70 -17.84
C GLU A 178 -20.39 -14.13 -19.29
N GLY A 179 -19.16 -13.91 -19.76
CA GLY A 179 -18.72 -14.34 -21.10
C GLY A 179 -18.90 -15.84 -21.34
N VAL A 180 -18.47 -16.68 -20.39
CA VAL A 180 -18.67 -18.15 -20.46
C VAL A 180 -20.14 -18.51 -20.55
N VAL A 181 -20.99 -17.93 -19.69
CA VAL A 181 -22.43 -18.24 -19.65
C VAL A 181 -23.10 -17.85 -20.96
N THR A 182 -22.78 -16.66 -21.49
CA THR A 182 -23.33 -16.16 -22.75
C THR A 182 -22.88 -17.01 -23.94
N THR A 183 -21.59 -17.31 -24.06
CA THR A 183 -21.06 -18.14 -25.16
C THR A 183 -21.72 -19.51 -25.14
N PHE A 184 -21.78 -20.19 -23.98
CA PHE A 184 -22.39 -21.52 -23.88
C PHE A 184 -23.88 -21.51 -24.18
N GLY A 185 -24.63 -20.54 -23.63
CA GLY A 185 -26.08 -20.45 -23.85
C GLY A 185 -26.47 -20.05 -25.27
N SER A 186 -25.54 -19.43 -26.02
CA SER A 186 -25.77 -19.02 -27.41
C SER A 186 -25.43 -20.10 -28.45
N ALA A 187 -24.61 -21.10 -28.08
CA ALA A 187 -24.17 -22.16 -28.97
C ALA A 187 -25.31 -23.12 -29.36
N GLU A 188 -25.37 -23.51 -30.63
CA GLU A 188 -26.40 -24.44 -31.13
C GLU A 188 -26.17 -25.86 -30.61
N SER A 189 -24.91 -26.26 -30.41
CA SER A 189 -24.55 -27.55 -29.82
C SER A 189 -23.30 -27.47 -28.96
N HIS A 190 -23.23 -28.30 -27.91
CA HIS A 190 -22.02 -28.44 -27.07
C HIS A 190 -20.74 -28.75 -27.87
N LYS A 191 -20.87 -29.40 -29.04
CA LYS A 191 -19.74 -29.73 -29.91
C LYS A 191 -19.03 -28.50 -30.44
N GLU A 192 -19.77 -27.44 -30.76
CA GLU A 192 -19.21 -26.17 -31.27
C GLU A 192 -18.21 -25.56 -30.28
N ILE A 193 -18.53 -25.62 -28.99
CA ILE A 193 -17.67 -25.14 -27.90
C ILE A 193 -16.48 -26.07 -27.66
N LEU A 194 -16.68 -27.39 -27.72
CA LEU A 194 -15.61 -28.37 -27.50
C LEU A 194 -14.60 -28.39 -28.66
N GLU A 195 -15.04 -28.08 -29.88
CA GLU A 195 -14.19 -27.94 -31.06
C GLU A 195 -13.38 -26.64 -31.04
N ASN A 196 -13.93 -25.55 -30.48
CA ASN A 196 -13.24 -24.27 -30.38
C ASN A 196 -13.41 -23.57 -29.01
N PRO A 197 -12.68 -24.00 -27.97
CA PRO A 197 -12.78 -23.42 -26.63
C PRO A 197 -12.37 -21.94 -26.53
N ASP A 198 -11.64 -21.43 -27.53
CA ASP A 198 -11.18 -20.03 -27.57
C ASP A 198 -12.33 -19.05 -27.83
N ALA A 199 -13.51 -19.52 -28.26
CA ALA A 199 -14.72 -18.71 -28.44
C ALA A 199 -15.28 -18.10 -27.13
N ILE A 200 -14.72 -18.48 -25.98
CA ILE A 200 -15.06 -17.96 -24.65
C ILE A 200 -14.43 -16.56 -24.39
N SER A 201 -13.49 -16.12 -25.23
CA SER A 201 -12.70 -14.90 -25.01
C SER A 201 -13.42 -13.58 -25.25
#